data_AF-A0A4Y8PAV6-F1
#
_entry.id   AF-A0A4Y8PAV6-F1
#
_cell.length_a   1.000
_cell.length_b   1.000
_cell.length_c   1.000
_cell.angle_alpha   90.00
_cell.angle_beta   90.00
_cell.angle_gamma   90.00
#
_symmetry.space_group_name_H-M   'P 1'
#
loop_
_entity.id
_entity.type
_entity.pdbx_description
1 polymer ?
#
loop_
_entity_poly.entity_id
_entity_poly.type
_entity_poly.pdbx_seq_one_letter_code
_entity_poly.pdbx_strand_id
1 'polypeptide(L)'
;MSRKLVSIQEANEFLGVAPQTLRRWEREGKLLFDERTAGRQRRYDPALLRPDQFYAPEAASRTIAYACVFSIEQKDELERQKQLLERYCARQGWTFADITHLGSGLNYHKKGLKRLLDAIIDGQVGRLDITHKDQLTGFGAELEFAICQTKGVEVLILNQGEETAFEEDLAKEVLGSIPMFSAWLQGSRSGKTQKLLAVVKKTLEESQL
;
A
#
# COMPACT_ATOMS: atom_id res chain seq x y z
N MET A 1 -4.38 30.55 17.66
CA MET A 1 -3.18 30.80 16.84
C MET A 1 -3.65 31.20 15.45
N SER A 2 -3.47 32.46 15.06
CA SER A 2 -3.83 32.95 13.72
C SER A 2 -2.97 32.25 12.67
N ARG A 3 -3.58 31.58 11.69
CA ARG A 3 -2.86 30.99 10.56
C ARG A 3 -2.26 32.12 9.73
N LYS A 4 -0.93 32.24 9.72
CA LYS A 4 -0.22 33.25 8.92
C LYS A 4 -0.08 32.72 7.49
N LEU A 5 -1.04 33.06 6.64
CA LEU A 5 -0.99 32.70 5.23
C LEU A 5 -0.02 33.60 4.47
N VAL A 6 0.71 33.01 3.53
CA VAL A 6 1.73 33.68 2.71
C VAL A 6 1.23 33.92 1.29
N SER A 7 1.76 34.95 0.65
CA SER A 7 1.51 35.27 -0.76
C SER A 7 2.22 34.29 -1.70
N ILE A 8 1.87 34.32 -2.99
CA ILE A 8 2.57 33.54 -4.03
C ILE A 8 4.04 33.93 -4.17
N GLN A 9 4.41 35.14 -3.77
CA GLN A 9 5.78 35.62 -3.85
C GLN A 9 6.62 34.99 -2.74
N GLU A 10 6.16 35.13 -1.50
CA GLU A 10 6.77 34.48 -0.34
C GLU A 10 6.78 32.95 -0.48
N ALA A 11 5.73 32.35 -1.04
CA ALA A 11 5.68 30.91 -1.28
C ALA A 11 6.72 30.46 -2.33
N ASN A 12 6.94 31.25 -3.38
CA ASN A 12 7.91 30.91 -4.42
C ASN A 12 9.35 31.10 -3.95
N GLU A 13 9.60 32.11 -3.11
CA GLU A 13 10.90 32.36 -2.49
C GLU A 13 11.23 31.27 -1.47
N PHE A 14 10.24 30.89 -0.65
CA PHE A 14 10.36 29.81 0.32
C PHE A 14 10.63 28.45 -0.35
N LEU A 15 9.93 28.18 -1.45
CA LEU A 15 10.16 26.98 -2.22
C LEU A 15 11.43 27.11 -3.07
N GLY A 16 11.82 28.27 -3.57
CA GLY A 16 12.94 28.46 -4.50
C GLY A 16 12.59 28.23 -5.98
N VAL A 17 11.30 28.23 -6.34
CA VAL A 17 10.82 28.02 -7.71
C VAL A 17 10.31 29.31 -8.34
N ALA A 18 10.20 29.34 -9.67
CA ALA A 18 9.51 30.45 -10.34
C ALA A 18 8.01 30.48 -9.98
N PRO A 19 7.38 31.66 -9.83
CA PRO A 19 5.93 31.77 -9.55
C PRO A 19 5.04 31.12 -10.61
N GLN A 20 5.53 30.97 -11.86
CA GLN A 20 4.81 30.21 -12.89
C GLN A 20 4.73 28.71 -12.56
N THR A 21 5.75 28.14 -11.93
CA THR A 21 5.78 26.74 -11.50
C THR A 21 4.70 26.47 -10.46
N LEU A 22 4.51 27.37 -9.50
CA LEU A 22 3.41 27.27 -8.53
C LEU A 22 2.03 27.25 -9.21
N ARG A 23 1.82 28.15 -10.18
CA ARG A 23 0.56 28.20 -10.96
C ARG A 23 0.35 26.95 -11.81
N ARG A 24 1.43 26.33 -12.30
CA ARG A 24 1.38 25.06 -13.03
C ARG A 24 0.98 23.92 -12.09
N TRP A 25 1.62 23.82 -10.92
CA TRP A 25 1.30 22.81 -9.91
C TRP A 25 -0.14 22.90 -9.39
N GLU A 26 -0.68 24.12 -9.27
CA GLU A 26 -2.11 24.28 -8.98
C GLU A 26 -3.02 23.72 -10.07
N ARG A 27 -2.68 23.97 -11.34
CA ARG A 27 -3.45 23.45 -12.47
C ARG A 27 -3.39 21.92 -12.56
N GLU A 28 -2.25 21.35 -12.18
CA GLU A 28 -2.00 19.92 -12.09
C GLU A 28 -2.54 19.28 -10.80
N GLY A 29 -3.07 20.07 -9.86
CA GLY A 29 -3.58 19.58 -8.58
C GLY A 29 -2.50 19.17 -7.56
N LYS A 30 -1.22 19.41 -7.85
CA LYS A 30 -0.07 19.09 -6.96
C LYS A 30 0.06 20.07 -5.79
N LEU A 31 -0.43 21.30 -5.95
CA LEU A 31 -0.43 22.33 -4.93
C LEU A 31 -1.83 22.94 -4.85
N LEU A 32 -2.38 23.09 -3.64
CA LEU A 32 -3.64 23.77 -3.42
C LEU A 32 -3.39 25.11 -2.73
N PHE A 33 -4.19 26.12 -3.08
CA PHE A 33 -4.24 27.37 -2.32
C PHE A 33 -5.33 27.26 -1.25
N ASP A 34 -5.06 27.80 -0.06
CA ASP A 34 -5.99 27.73 1.06
C ASP A 34 -7.10 28.77 0.92
N GLU A 35 -6.71 30.01 0.62
CA GLU A 35 -7.64 31.13 0.57
C GLU A 35 -7.36 32.06 -0.60
N ARG A 36 -8.41 32.79 -1.01
CA ARG A 36 -8.28 33.97 -1.86
C ARG A 36 -8.67 35.19 -1.06
N THR A 37 -7.85 36.24 -1.12
CA THR A 37 -8.20 37.54 -0.55
C THR A 37 -9.38 38.16 -1.31
N ALA A 38 -9.98 39.21 -0.76
CA ALA A 38 -11.02 40.00 -1.43
C ALA A 38 -10.57 40.50 -2.83
N GLY A 39 -9.27 40.74 -3.02
CA GLY A 39 -8.66 41.07 -4.32
C GLY A 39 -8.36 39.87 -5.23
N ARG A 40 -8.94 38.68 -4.94
CA ARG A 40 -8.71 37.41 -5.65
C ARG A 40 -7.25 36.93 -5.67
N GLN A 41 -6.40 37.43 -4.78
CA GLN A 41 -5.02 36.96 -4.67
C GLN A 41 -4.97 35.67 -3.86
N ARG A 42 -4.17 34.71 -4.32
CA ARG A 42 -3.97 33.42 -3.64
C ARG A 42 -3.15 33.59 -2.36
N ARG A 43 -3.46 32.76 -1.38
CA ARG A 43 -2.78 32.64 -0.09
C ARG A 43 -2.55 31.18 0.23
N TYR A 44 -1.37 30.87 0.73
CA TYR A 44 -0.92 29.50 1.05
C TYR A 44 -0.58 29.41 2.52
N ASP A 45 -0.88 28.29 3.15
CA ASP A 45 -0.37 27.96 4.47
C ASP A 45 1.09 27.50 4.35
N PRO A 46 2.06 28.21 4.93
CA PRO A 46 3.45 27.77 4.92
C PRO A 46 3.64 26.40 5.60
N ALA A 47 2.73 25.98 6.47
CA ALA A 47 2.73 24.63 7.04
C ALA A 47 2.34 23.55 6.02
N LEU A 48 1.87 23.89 4.82
CA LEU A 48 1.59 22.94 3.72
C LEU A 48 2.62 23.03 2.60
N LEU A 49 3.42 24.10 2.55
CA LEU A 49 4.54 24.22 1.62
C LEU A 49 5.69 23.32 2.10
N ARG A 50 5.77 22.09 1.55
CA ARG A 50 6.84 21.12 1.84
C ARG A 50 7.81 21.07 0.66
N PRO A 51 8.97 21.75 0.71
CA PRO A 51 9.94 21.74 -0.39
C PRO A 51 10.27 20.32 -0.87
N ASP A 52 10.44 19.38 0.05
CA ASP A 52 10.80 17.99 -0.24
C ASP A 52 9.78 17.26 -1.14
N GLN A 53 8.50 17.63 -1.10
CA GLN A 53 7.45 17.05 -1.97
C GLN A 53 7.51 17.56 -3.41
N PHE A 54 8.16 18.71 -3.62
CA PHE A 54 8.18 19.43 -4.90
C PHE A 54 9.57 19.46 -5.54
N TYR A 55 10.61 19.25 -4.73
CA TYR A 55 12.03 19.17 -5.11
C TYR A 55 12.59 17.76 -5.11
N ALA A 56 11.79 16.74 -4.76
CA ALA A 56 12.17 15.40 -5.12
C ALA A 56 12.54 15.45 -6.61
N PRO A 57 13.81 15.18 -6.99
CA PRO A 57 14.09 14.75 -8.34
C PRO A 57 13.10 13.61 -8.63
N GLU A 58 12.83 13.27 -9.89
CA GLU A 58 12.42 11.89 -10.14
C GLU A 58 13.50 11.01 -9.51
N ALA A 59 13.25 10.55 -8.28
CA ALA A 59 14.29 10.18 -7.35
C ALA A 59 14.66 8.76 -7.69
N ALA A 60 15.29 8.56 -8.86
CA ALA A 60 15.53 7.26 -9.50
C ALA A 60 14.51 6.25 -9.01
N SER A 61 13.23 6.51 -9.32
CA SER A 61 12.10 5.89 -8.64
C SER A 61 12.28 4.38 -8.75
N ARG A 62 12.48 3.73 -7.60
CA ARG A 62 13.09 2.41 -7.57
C ARG A 62 12.04 1.39 -7.97
N THR A 63 12.45 0.36 -8.70
CA THR A 63 11.61 -0.84 -8.87
C THR A 63 11.69 -1.65 -7.59
N ILE A 64 10.55 -2.05 -7.03
CA ILE A 64 10.49 -3.00 -5.93
C ILE A 64 9.93 -4.32 -6.46
N ALA A 65 10.70 -5.38 -6.29
CA ALA A 65 10.24 -6.74 -6.47
C ALA A 65 9.72 -7.24 -5.12
N TYR A 66 8.42 -7.56 -5.05
CA TYR A 66 7.77 -7.97 -3.82
C TYR A 66 7.23 -9.39 -3.92
N ALA A 67 7.60 -10.23 -2.95
CA ALA A 67 7.14 -11.61 -2.87
C ALA A 67 6.80 -12.00 -1.43
N CYS A 68 5.81 -12.87 -1.27
CA CYS A 68 5.40 -13.36 0.04
C CYS A 68 4.84 -14.77 -0.02
N VAL A 69 4.92 -15.46 1.11
CA VAL A 69 4.30 -16.78 1.32
C VAL A 69 3.67 -16.88 2.70
N PHE A 70 2.63 -17.70 2.81
CA PHE A 70 1.80 -17.83 4.01
C PHE A 70 2.47 -18.71 5.08
N SER A 71 3.22 -19.74 4.65
CA SER A 71 3.87 -20.73 5.52
C SER A 71 5.37 -20.86 5.27
N ILE A 72 6.11 -21.34 6.27
CA ILE A 72 7.53 -21.74 6.15
C ILE A 72 7.69 -22.93 5.21
N GLU A 73 6.67 -23.78 5.11
CA GLU A 73 6.66 -24.92 4.19
C GLU A 73 6.69 -24.47 2.72
N GLN A 74 6.29 -23.23 2.43
CA GLN A 74 6.29 -22.63 1.10
C GLN A 74 7.58 -21.84 0.80
N LYS A 75 8.64 -22.03 1.59
CA LYS A 75 9.90 -21.30 1.39
C LYS A 75 10.50 -21.51 0.00
N ASP A 76 10.39 -22.71 -0.56
CA ASP A 76 10.88 -23.00 -1.91
C ASP A 76 10.08 -22.24 -2.98
N GLU A 77 8.80 -22.00 -2.73
CA GLU A 77 7.95 -21.18 -3.60
C GLU A 77 8.32 -19.70 -3.51
N LEU A 78 8.60 -19.19 -2.31
CA LEU A 78 9.11 -17.82 -2.14
C LEU A 78 10.40 -17.59 -2.94
N GLU A 79 11.31 -18.58 -2.93
CA GLU A 79 12.56 -18.51 -3.66
C GLU A 79 12.33 -18.54 -5.18
N ARG A 80 11.36 -19.34 -5.67
CA ARG A 80 10.97 -19.34 -7.09
C ARG A 80 10.40 -18.00 -7.52
N GLN A 81 9.52 -17.40 -6.73
CA GLN A 81 8.94 -16.08 -7.00
C GLN A 81 10.02 -15.01 -7.05
N LYS A 82 10.97 -15.04 -6.11
CA LYS A 82 12.12 -14.15 -6.09
C LYS A 82 12.92 -14.28 -7.39
N GLN A 83 13.35 -15.49 -7.74
CA GLN A 83 14.11 -15.73 -8.97
C GLN A 83 13.36 -15.31 -10.24
N LEU A 84 12.03 -15.46 -10.26
CA LEU A 84 11.21 -15.03 -11.38
C LEU A 84 11.24 -13.49 -11.53
N LEU A 85 11.01 -12.77 -10.43
CA LEU A 85 11.05 -11.30 -10.41
C LEU A 85 12.45 -10.79 -10.77
N GLU A 86 13.49 -11.40 -10.23
CA GLU A 86 14.89 -11.07 -10.55
C GLU A 86 15.18 -11.24 -12.04
N ARG A 87 14.81 -12.38 -12.62
CA ARG A 87 15.01 -12.66 -14.06
C ARG A 87 14.23 -11.68 -14.93
N TYR A 88 13.01 -11.33 -14.52
CA TYR A 88 12.19 -10.38 -15.24
C TYR A 88 12.84 -8.99 -15.22
N CYS A 89 13.20 -8.49 -14.04
CA CYS A 89 13.86 -7.19 -13.89
C CYS A 89 15.20 -7.13 -14.65
N ALA A 90 16.01 -8.19 -14.55
CA ALA A 90 17.28 -8.30 -15.26
C ALA A 90 17.10 -8.24 -16.79
N ARG A 91 16.06 -8.90 -17.33
CA ARG A 91 15.74 -8.86 -18.77
C ARG A 91 15.35 -7.46 -19.23
N GLN A 92 14.67 -6.69 -18.38
CA GLN A 92 14.27 -5.32 -18.68
C GLN A 92 15.40 -4.29 -18.41
N GLY A 93 16.52 -4.72 -17.83
CA GLY A 93 17.63 -3.85 -17.47
C GLY A 93 17.32 -2.94 -16.28
N TRP A 94 16.36 -3.30 -15.44
CA TRP A 94 15.95 -2.49 -14.28
C TRP A 94 16.73 -2.88 -13.03
N THR A 95 17.16 -1.87 -12.27
CA THR A 95 17.63 -2.06 -10.90
C THR A 95 16.44 -2.15 -9.96
N PHE A 96 16.38 -3.21 -9.15
CA PHE A 96 15.28 -3.42 -8.21
C PHE A 96 15.79 -3.67 -6.79
N ALA A 97 14.91 -3.44 -5.81
CA ALA A 97 15.10 -3.85 -4.44
C ALA A 97 14.11 -4.97 -4.09
N ASP A 98 14.61 -6.05 -3.50
CA ASP A 98 13.76 -7.16 -3.06
C ASP A 98 13.14 -6.87 -1.69
N ILE A 99 11.83 -7.04 -1.60
CA ILE A 99 11.10 -7.12 -0.33
C ILE A 99 10.39 -8.47 -0.29
N THR A 100 11.00 -9.41 0.43
CA THR A 100 10.42 -10.73 0.69
C THR A 100 9.96 -10.83 2.13
N HIS A 101 8.81 -11.47 2.37
CA HIS A 101 8.37 -11.73 3.74
C HIS A 101 7.56 -13.01 3.87
N LEU A 102 7.54 -13.53 5.10
CA LEU A 102 6.80 -14.74 5.46
C LEU A 102 5.64 -14.42 6.40
N GLY A 103 4.49 -15.03 6.17
CA GLY A 103 3.31 -15.02 7.04
C GLY A 103 2.02 -14.74 6.27
N SER A 104 0.88 -14.74 6.97
CA SER A 104 -0.44 -14.63 6.33
C SER A 104 -0.76 -13.22 5.77
N GLY A 105 -1.53 -13.16 4.68
CA GLY A 105 -1.95 -11.94 3.98
C GLY A 105 -2.85 -10.99 4.80
N LEU A 106 -3.42 -11.44 5.91
CA LEU A 106 -4.22 -10.67 6.86
C LEU A 106 -3.41 -10.02 7.99
N ASN A 107 -2.11 -10.31 8.09
CA ASN A 107 -1.26 -9.62 9.06
C ASN A 107 -0.69 -8.34 8.45
N TYR A 108 -1.41 -7.24 8.64
CA TYR A 108 -1.03 -5.89 8.15
C TYR A 108 0.13 -5.24 8.93
N HIS A 109 0.59 -5.85 10.03
CA HIS A 109 1.69 -5.32 10.85
C HIS A 109 3.07 -5.86 10.46
N LYS A 110 3.17 -6.60 9.35
CA LYS A 110 4.45 -7.15 8.90
C LYS A 110 5.41 -6.06 8.47
N LYS A 111 6.67 -6.23 8.89
CA LYS A 111 7.77 -5.31 8.57
C LYS A 111 7.98 -5.14 7.06
N GLY A 112 7.76 -6.19 6.26
CA GLY A 112 7.89 -6.15 4.79
C GLY A 112 6.85 -5.25 4.13
N LEU A 113 5.56 -5.54 4.37
CA LEU A 113 4.44 -4.74 3.86
C LEU A 113 4.52 -3.28 4.34
N LYS A 114 4.82 -3.06 5.62
CA LYS A 114 4.99 -1.71 6.15
C LYS A 114 6.11 -0.94 5.43
N ARG A 115 7.28 -1.56 5.23
CA ARG A 115 8.40 -0.95 4.50
C ARG A 115 8.03 -0.60 3.06
N LEU A 116 7.25 -1.47 2.39
CA LEU A 116 6.74 -1.20 1.05
C LEU A 116 5.81 0.02 1.05
N LEU A 117 4.81 0.04 1.94
CA LEU A 117 3.84 1.15 2.02
C LEU A 117 4.51 2.46 2.39
N ASP A 118 5.41 2.47 3.37
CA ASP A 118 6.19 3.66 3.76
C ASP A 118 6.98 4.20 2.54
N ALA A 119 7.66 3.33 1.79
CA ALA A 119 8.41 3.72 0.59
C ALA A 119 7.51 4.28 -0.53
N ILE A 120 6.32 3.70 -0.74
CA ILE A 120 5.33 4.19 -1.72
C ILE A 120 4.80 5.57 -1.28
N ILE A 121 4.46 5.72 0.00
CA ILE A 121 3.93 6.97 0.54
C ILE A 121 4.97 8.10 0.43
N ASP A 122 6.24 7.78 0.69
CA ASP A 122 7.38 8.68 0.59
C ASP A 122 7.81 8.97 -0.85
N GLY A 123 7.17 8.36 -1.87
CA GLY A 123 7.45 8.60 -3.29
C GLY A 123 8.79 8.01 -3.76
N GLN A 124 9.33 7.01 -3.05
CA GLN A 124 10.60 6.37 -3.37
C GLN A 124 10.46 5.23 -4.39
N VAL A 125 9.22 4.82 -4.68
CA VAL A 125 8.87 3.68 -5.53
C VAL A 125 8.28 4.21 -6.83
N GLY A 126 8.84 3.78 -7.95
CA GLY A 126 8.29 4.09 -9.29
C GLY A 126 7.51 2.92 -9.86
N ARG A 127 7.94 1.71 -9.53
CA ARG A 127 7.32 0.48 -10.00
C ARG A 127 7.30 -0.57 -8.89
N LEU A 128 6.21 -1.32 -8.83
CA LEU A 128 6.01 -2.46 -7.96
C LEU A 128 5.75 -3.70 -8.83
N ASP A 129 6.68 -4.64 -8.79
CA ASP A 129 6.57 -5.93 -9.49
C ASP A 129 6.16 -7.01 -8.47
N ILE A 130 5.05 -7.67 -8.73
CA ILE A 130 4.52 -8.79 -7.94
C ILE A 130 4.23 -9.97 -8.85
N THR A 131 4.21 -11.19 -8.29
CA THR A 131 3.88 -12.38 -9.09
C THR A 131 2.38 -12.64 -9.16
N HIS A 132 1.64 -12.33 -8.09
CA HIS A 132 0.18 -12.44 -8.02
C HIS A 132 -0.45 -11.27 -7.28
N LYS A 133 -1.70 -10.96 -7.62
CA LYS A 133 -2.47 -9.87 -7.00
C LYS A 133 -2.55 -10.00 -5.48
N ASP A 134 -2.75 -11.21 -4.98
CA ASP A 134 -3.08 -11.46 -3.57
C ASP A 134 -1.86 -11.56 -2.65
N GLN A 135 -0.66 -11.27 -3.17
CA GLN A 135 0.58 -11.27 -2.39
C GLN A 135 0.72 -10.07 -1.47
N LEU A 136 0.11 -8.94 -1.81
CA LEU A 136 0.18 -7.76 -0.94
C LEU A 136 -0.53 -8.05 0.37
N THR A 137 -1.82 -8.32 0.27
CA THR A 137 -2.71 -8.71 1.35
C THR A 137 -3.76 -9.66 0.80
N GLY A 138 -4.11 -10.69 1.57
CA GLY A 138 -5.12 -11.68 1.17
C GLY A 138 -6.52 -11.07 1.10
N PHE A 139 -6.75 -9.99 1.86
CA PHE A 139 -7.91 -9.12 1.74
C PHE A 139 -7.47 -7.67 1.71
N GLY A 140 -7.99 -6.93 0.73
CA GLY A 140 -7.83 -5.48 0.67
C GLY A 140 -6.84 -4.99 -0.37
N ALA A 141 -6.19 -5.87 -1.16
CA ALA A 141 -5.23 -5.56 -2.22
C ALA A 141 -5.63 -4.35 -3.11
N GLU A 142 -6.94 -4.16 -3.33
CA GLU A 142 -7.48 -3.00 -4.05
C GLU A 142 -7.11 -1.66 -3.42
N LEU A 143 -7.03 -1.57 -2.10
CA LEU A 143 -6.64 -0.37 -1.37
C LEU A 143 -5.15 -0.07 -1.58
N GLU A 144 -4.27 -1.07 -1.49
CA GLU A 144 -2.85 -0.90 -1.77
C GLU A 144 -2.63 -0.48 -3.23
N PHE A 145 -3.36 -1.06 -4.18
CA PHE A 145 -3.30 -0.63 -5.58
C PHE A 145 -3.84 0.79 -5.79
N ALA A 146 -4.91 1.18 -5.08
CA ALA A 146 -5.41 2.55 -5.13
C ALA A 146 -4.37 3.55 -4.59
N ILE A 147 -3.63 3.19 -3.54
CA ILE A 147 -2.51 3.99 -3.03
C ILE A 147 -1.40 4.08 -4.09
N CYS A 148 -1.02 2.96 -4.70
CA CYS A 148 -0.03 2.92 -5.78
C CYS A 148 -0.44 3.86 -6.93
N GLN A 149 -1.67 3.75 -7.41
CA GLN A 149 -2.22 4.58 -8.48
C GLN A 149 -2.19 6.07 -8.11
N THR A 150 -2.61 6.41 -6.89
CA THR A 150 -2.60 7.80 -6.39
C THR A 150 -1.18 8.38 -6.32
N LYS A 151 -0.20 7.52 -6.02
CA LYS A 151 1.21 7.88 -5.94
C LYS A 151 1.95 7.79 -7.28
N GLY A 152 1.28 7.37 -8.35
CA GLY A 152 1.90 7.19 -9.67
C GLY A 152 2.87 6.01 -9.74
N VAL A 153 2.70 5.02 -8.87
CA VAL A 153 3.46 3.76 -8.90
C VAL A 153 2.85 2.84 -9.96
N GLU A 154 3.66 2.42 -10.93
CA GLU A 154 3.26 1.39 -11.89
C GLU A 154 3.26 0.02 -11.21
N VAL A 155 2.15 -0.71 -11.29
CA VAL A 155 2.06 -2.06 -10.73
C VAL A 155 2.08 -3.07 -11.86
N LEU A 156 3.06 -3.97 -11.85
CA LEU A 156 3.16 -5.08 -12.78
C LEU A 156 2.88 -6.39 -12.05
N ILE A 157 2.00 -7.20 -12.63
CA ILE A 157 1.65 -8.52 -12.11
C ILE A 157 2.08 -9.56 -13.14
N LEU A 158 3.03 -10.42 -12.77
CA LEU A 158 3.59 -11.43 -13.70
C LEU A 158 2.69 -12.66 -13.90
N ASN A 159 1.66 -12.86 -13.06
CA ASN A 159 0.68 -13.96 -13.07
C ASN A 159 1.29 -15.30 -13.49
N GLN A 160 2.08 -15.90 -12.60
CA GLN A 160 2.61 -17.26 -12.76
C GLN A 160 2.42 -18.05 -11.48
N GLY A 161 1.34 -18.82 -11.39
CA GLY A 161 1.05 -19.70 -10.26
C GLY A 161 -0.25 -20.45 -10.48
N GLU A 162 -0.38 -21.57 -9.78
CA GLU A 162 -1.59 -22.41 -9.78
C GLU A 162 -2.61 -21.78 -8.82
N GLU A 163 -3.79 -21.39 -9.32
CA GLU A 163 -4.88 -20.77 -8.53
C GLU A 163 -5.27 -21.62 -7.30
N THR A 164 -5.07 -22.93 -7.38
CA THR A 164 -5.36 -23.92 -6.31
C THR A 164 -4.57 -23.69 -5.03
N ALA A 165 -3.28 -23.35 -5.10
CA ALA A 165 -2.47 -23.11 -3.90
C ALA A 165 -2.92 -21.85 -3.14
N PHE A 166 -3.35 -20.83 -3.89
CA PHE A 166 -3.90 -19.60 -3.32
C PHE A 166 -5.26 -19.83 -2.65
N GLU A 167 -6.16 -20.58 -3.28
CA GLU A 167 -7.46 -20.91 -2.70
C GLU A 167 -7.32 -21.64 -1.35
N GLU A 168 -6.37 -22.58 -1.24
CA GLU A 168 -6.07 -23.27 0.01
C GLU A 168 -5.54 -22.33 1.10
N ASP A 169 -4.63 -21.42 0.75
CA ASP A 169 -4.08 -20.45 1.68
C ASP A 169 -5.13 -19.44 2.16
N LEU A 170 -5.99 -18.98 1.24
CA LEU A 170 -7.13 -18.12 1.55
C LEU A 170 -8.12 -18.84 2.48
N ALA A 171 -8.42 -20.12 2.23
CA ALA A 171 -9.29 -20.92 3.08
C ALA A 171 -8.72 -21.05 4.50
N LYS A 172 -7.43 -21.38 4.64
CA LYS A 172 -6.73 -21.44 5.94
C LYS A 172 -6.79 -20.10 6.66
N GLU A 173 -6.65 -19.00 5.93
CA GLU A 173 -6.68 -17.65 6.45
C GLU A 173 -8.08 -17.22 6.93
N VAL A 174 -9.13 -17.52 6.16
CA VAL A 174 -10.53 -17.33 6.57
C VAL A 174 -10.83 -18.15 7.82
N LEU A 175 -10.45 -19.43 7.86
CA LEU A 175 -10.63 -20.28 9.04
C LEU A 175 -9.86 -19.74 10.25
N GLY A 176 -8.64 -19.25 10.07
CA GLY A 176 -7.82 -18.64 11.11
C GLY A 176 -8.39 -17.32 11.66
N SER A 177 -9.22 -16.61 10.87
CA SER A 177 -9.89 -15.39 11.31
C SER A 177 -11.16 -15.65 12.15
N ILE A 178 -11.78 -16.83 12.03
CA ILE A 178 -13.02 -17.18 12.73
C ILE A 178 -12.91 -17.04 14.25
N PRO A 179 -11.84 -17.44 14.94
CA PRO A 179 -11.67 -17.20 16.37
C PRO A 179 -11.71 -15.73 16.76
N MET A 180 -11.12 -14.83 15.95
CA MET A 180 -11.13 -13.39 16.17
C MET A 180 -12.55 -12.83 16.02
N PHE A 181 -13.24 -13.18 14.94
CA PHE A 181 -14.65 -12.84 14.76
C PHE A 181 -15.51 -13.42 15.88
N SER A 182 -15.17 -14.62 16.36
CA SER A 182 -15.88 -15.28 17.45
C SER A 182 -15.75 -14.54 18.77
N ALA A 183 -14.54 -14.11 19.13
CA ALA A 183 -14.30 -13.29 20.31
C ALA A 183 -15.03 -11.94 20.23
N TRP A 184 -15.03 -11.31 19.05
CA TRP A 184 -15.75 -10.06 18.82
C TRP A 184 -17.27 -10.23 18.98
N LEU A 185 -17.81 -11.31 18.42
CA LEU A 185 -19.23 -11.66 18.50
C LEU A 185 -19.63 -12.14 19.90
N GLN A 186 -18.74 -12.73 20.70
CA GLN A 186 -19.01 -13.09 22.10
C GLN A 186 -19.19 -11.85 23.00
N GLY A 187 -18.57 -10.71 22.65
CA GLY A 187 -18.86 -9.43 23.27
C GLY A 187 -20.24 -8.86 22.93
N SER A 188 -20.93 -9.42 21.92
CA SER A 188 -22.27 -9.02 21.52
C SER A 188 -23.34 -9.69 22.40
N ARG A 189 -24.19 -8.89 23.04
CA ARG A 189 -25.30 -9.37 23.91
C ARG A 189 -26.49 -9.98 23.15
N SER A 190 -26.36 -10.20 21.84
CA SER A 190 -27.43 -10.71 20.98
C SER A 190 -27.50 -12.24 21.03
N GLY A 191 -28.66 -12.79 21.43
CA GLY A 191 -28.89 -14.25 21.47
C GLY A 191 -28.81 -14.93 20.09
N LYS A 192 -29.01 -14.18 18.99
CA LYS A 192 -28.82 -14.68 17.62
C LYS A 192 -27.33 -14.88 17.30
N THR A 193 -26.49 -14.00 17.83
CA THR A 193 -25.04 -14.04 17.65
C THR A 193 -24.42 -15.23 18.37
N GLN A 194 -24.89 -15.55 19.58
CA GLN A 194 -24.45 -16.74 20.33
C GLN A 194 -24.81 -18.06 19.64
N LYS A 195 -25.98 -18.13 18.99
CA LYS A 195 -26.37 -19.31 18.19
C LYS A 195 -25.51 -19.50 16.95
N LEU A 196 -25.20 -18.41 16.23
CA LEU A 196 -24.29 -18.45 15.07
C LEU A 196 -22.89 -18.94 15.48
N LEU A 197 -22.38 -18.48 16.62
CA LEU A 197 -21.08 -18.92 17.14
C LEU A 197 -21.03 -20.41 17.48
N ALA A 198 -22.10 -20.94 18.07
CA ALA A 198 -22.19 -22.36 18.39
C ALA A 198 -22.17 -23.23 17.12
N VAL A 199 -22.88 -22.79 16.07
CA VAL A 199 -22.88 -23.48 14.77
C VAL A 199 -21.49 -23.43 14.13
N VAL A 200 -20.87 -22.24 14.04
CA VAL A 200 -19.56 -22.07 13.40
C VAL A 200 -18.49 -22.91 14.11
N LYS A 201 -18.49 -22.93 15.46
CA LYS A 201 -17.56 -23.76 16.23
C LYS A 201 -17.74 -25.26 15.95
N LYS A 202 -19.00 -25.73 15.92
CA LYS A 202 -19.31 -27.14 15.64
C LYS A 202 -18.87 -27.57 14.25
N THR A 203 -19.11 -26.75 13.22
CA THR A 203 -18.63 -27.02 11.86
C THR A 203 -17.10 -26.98 11.75
N LEU A 204 -16.42 -26.13 12.52
CA LEU A 204 -14.96 -26.09 12.53
C LEU A 204 -14.37 -27.37 13.14
N GLU A 205 -14.93 -27.82 14.26
CA GLU A 205 -14.53 -29.05 14.95
C GLU A 205 -14.79 -30.30 14.09
N GLU A 206 -15.90 -30.32 13.33
CA GLU A 206 -16.25 -31.39 12.40
C GLU A 206 -15.36 -31.41 11.14
N SER A 207 -14.76 -30.28 10.76
CA SER A 207 -13.90 -30.16 9.56
C SER A 207 -12.41 -30.39 9.85
N GLN A 208 -12.04 -30.57 11.13
CA GLN A 208 -10.67 -30.84 11.57
C GLN A 208 -10.41 -32.35 11.85
N LEU A 209 -11.36 -33.23 11.51
CA LEU A 209 -11.27 -34.70 11.49
C LEU A 209 -11.10 -35.20 10.06
#